data_AF-A0A359E0G0-F1
#
_entry.id   AF-A0A359E0G0-F1
#
_cell.length_a   1.000
_cell.length_b   1.000
_cell.length_c   1.000
_cell.angle_alpha   90.00
_cell.angle_beta   90.00
_cell.angle_gamma   90.00
#
_symmetry.space_group_name_H-M   'P 1'
#
loop_
_entity.id
_entity.type
_entity.pdbx_description
1 polymer ?
#
loop_
_entity_poly.entity_id
_entity_poly.type
_entity_poly.pdbx_seq_one_letter_code
_entity_poly.pdbx_strand_id
1 'polypeptide(L)'
;APTIEYNDGTFYVLTTLVDAGGNFMVTTEDPAGDWSDPIWLDRVGGIDPSIFFDDDGKVYVINNDAPEGTPLYEGHRAVWIREYDLETNKSISEPKVIINGGVDISTKPIWIEGPHLIQKDGEYILHAAEGGTGPQHSQVVLKGSSPLGPFTPYEGNPILTQRHISPDRDFSVEYVGHADMVETENGEWWTIFLGVRPYDGVHFNTGRETFLLPVIWKDGWPVILEGEEAVPLKIKRPDLPYSKEPTPPTHGNFTYTDNFSQPELADYWIMMRTPREDWWELSENGYLNIEARPERISGLGNPSFLGRRQQHAYGSASTKMIYTPEHSGDIAGITAFQGENYYYLLGVTQNEAGETELFVEKSEGNKVEKIAAEVIPQNQESEYYLKITARGDEYDFSYALEEGNWQPLYEGADGTILSTNKAGGFVGTIFGMYAY
;
A
#
# COMPACT_ATOMS: atom_id res chain seq x y z
N ALA A 1 -0.03 2.21 -9.73
CA ALA A 1 -0.72 2.98 -8.68
C ALA A 1 -2.09 3.41 -9.20
N PRO A 2 -3.09 3.61 -8.33
CA PRO A 2 -4.35 4.20 -8.74
C PRO A 2 -4.24 5.73 -8.80
N THR A 3 -5.02 6.34 -9.68
CA THR A 3 -5.35 7.77 -9.68
C THR A 3 -6.84 7.91 -9.41
N ILE A 4 -7.25 8.91 -8.63
CA ILE A 4 -8.66 9.27 -8.46
C ILE A 4 -8.85 10.74 -8.83
N GLU A 5 -9.78 11.00 -9.73
CA GLU A 5 -10.14 12.36 -10.17
C GLU A 5 -11.63 12.58 -10.09
N TYR A 6 -12.03 13.84 -9.93
CA TYR A 6 -13.43 14.25 -9.94
C TYR A 6 -13.67 15.28 -11.04
N ASN A 7 -14.68 15.02 -11.88
CA ASN A 7 -15.09 15.96 -12.92
C ASN A 7 -16.61 15.87 -13.14
N ASP A 8 -17.27 17.03 -13.11
CA ASP A 8 -18.70 17.22 -13.39
C ASP A 8 -19.63 16.16 -12.74
N GLY A 9 -19.55 16.02 -11.41
CA GLY A 9 -20.42 15.09 -10.68
C GLY A 9 -19.93 13.64 -10.62
N THR A 10 -18.88 13.29 -11.36
CA THR A 10 -18.39 11.90 -11.47
C THR A 10 -16.98 11.76 -10.92
N PHE A 11 -16.77 10.71 -10.13
CA PHE A 11 -15.46 10.22 -9.73
C PHE A 11 -14.94 9.20 -10.74
N TYR A 12 -13.66 9.29 -11.07
CA TYR A 12 -12.95 8.42 -12.00
C TYR A 12 -11.76 7.82 -11.26
N VAL A 13 -11.74 6.50 -11.13
CA VAL A 13 -10.55 5.78 -10.64
C VAL A 13 -9.92 5.04 -11.79
N LEU A 14 -8.66 5.37 -12.08
CA LEU A 14 -7.84 4.67 -13.05
C LEU A 14 -6.79 3.85 -12.30
N THR A 15 -6.60 2.60 -12.66
CA THR A 15 -5.56 1.76 -12.07
C THR A 15 -5.14 0.64 -13.01
N THR A 16 -4.15 -0.14 -12.59
CA THR A 16 -3.59 -1.23 -13.39
C THR A 16 -3.79 -2.56 -12.69
N LEU A 17 -4.42 -3.51 -13.39
CA LEU A 17 -4.34 -4.91 -13.03
C LEU A 17 -3.09 -5.49 -13.72
N VAL A 18 -1.98 -5.47 -12.99
CA VAL A 18 -0.67 -5.94 -13.48
C VAL A 18 -0.76 -7.43 -13.81
N ASP A 19 -0.14 -7.83 -14.91
CA ASP A 19 -0.14 -9.20 -15.47
C ASP A 19 -1.52 -9.77 -15.88
N ALA A 20 -2.60 -8.99 -15.78
CA ALA A 20 -3.94 -9.40 -16.22
C ALA A 20 -4.77 -8.20 -16.73
N GLY A 21 -4.92 -8.07 -18.05
CA GLY A 21 -5.81 -7.07 -18.66
C GLY A 21 -5.23 -5.65 -18.79
N GLY A 22 -4.38 -5.21 -17.86
CA GLY A 22 -3.68 -3.91 -17.96
C GLY A 22 -4.44 -2.77 -17.30
N ASN A 23 -4.49 -1.60 -17.94
CA ASN A 23 -5.06 -0.39 -17.36
C ASN A 23 -6.58 -0.32 -17.58
N PHE A 24 -7.29 0.08 -16.54
CA PHE A 24 -8.74 0.24 -16.58
C PHE A 24 -9.19 1.47 -15.78
N MET A 25 -10.42 1.88 -16.04
CA MET A 25 -11.14 2.94 -15.34
C MET A 25 -12.44 2.39 -14.75
N VAL A 26 -12.81 2.85 -13.57
CA VAL A 26 -14.15 2.69 -12.99
C VAL A 26 -14.69 4.05 -12.58
N THR A 27 -16.01 4.22 -12.64
CA THR A 27 -16.66 5.50 -12.32
C THR A 27 -17.80 5.35 -11.33
N THR A 28 -18.11 6.44 -10.62
CA THR A 28 -19.28 6.55 -9.74
C THR A 28 -19.66 8.02 -9.51
N GLU A 29 -20.91 8.27 -9.15
CA GLU A 29 -21.37 9.58 -8.65
C GLU A 29 -21.20 9.71 -7.13
N ASP A 30 -21.01 8.59 -6.43
CA ASP A 30 -20.82 8.52 -4.97
C ASP A 30 -19.64 7.61 -4.63
N PRO A 31 -18.51 8.15 -4.11
CA PRO A 31 -17.30 7.36 -3.86
C PRO A 31 -17.46 6.33 -2.73
N ALA A 32 -18.53 6.43 -1.93
CA ALA A 32 -18.91 5.44 -0.93
C ALA A 32 -19.94 4.41 -1.45
N GLY A 33 -20.45 4.59 -2.66
CA GLY A 33 -21.45 3.75 -3.29
C GLY A 33 -20.88 2.70 -4.25
N ASP A 34 -21.74 2.22 -5.14
CA ASP A 34 -21.36 1.27 -6.18
C ASP A 34 -20.51 1.93 -7.27
N TRP A 35 -19.56 1.18 -7.80
CA TRP A 35 -18.73 1.58 -8.93
C TRP A 35 -19.14 0.83 -10.19
N SER A 36 -18.92 1.43 -11.36
CA SER A 36 -19.16 0.80 -12.65
C SER A 36 -18.36 -0.49 -12.82
N ASP A 37 -18.78 -1.34 -13.76
CA ASP A 37 -17.90 -2.38 -14.30
C ASP A 37 -16.61 -1.73 -14.87
N PRO A 38 -15.46 -2.43 -14.82
CA PRO A 38 -14.20 -1.92 -15.36
C PRO A 38 -14.26 -1.61 -16.86
N ILE A 39 -13.85 -0.40 -17.21
CA ILE A 39 -13.66 0.06 -18.58
C ILE A 39 -12.18 -0.05 -18.92
N TRP A 40 -11.81 -1.05 -19.72
CA TRP A 40 -10.42 -1.25 -20.14
C TRP A 40 -9.96 -0.11 -21.06
N LEU A 41 -8.83 0.52 -20.72
CA LEU A 41 -8.29 1.65 -21.47
C LEU A 41 -7.60 1.14 -22.74
N ASP A 42 -8.18 1.43 -23.90
CA ASP A 42 -7.61 1.04 -25.18
C ASP A 42 -6.35 1.87 -25.47
N ARG A 43 -5.32 1.21 -26.03
CA ARG A 43 -4.06 1.87 -26.43
C ARG A 43 -3.33 2.54 -25.25
N VAL A 44 -3.52 2.04 -24.03
CA VAL A 44 -2.80 2.43 -22.81
C VAL A 44 -2.07 1.21 -22.26
N GLY A 45 -0.78 1.08 -22.61
CA GLY A 45 0.10 0.05 -22.06
C GLY A 45 0.71 0.44 -20.71
N GLY A 46 1.77 -0.26 -20.29
CA GLY A 46 2.49 0.01 -19.04
C GLY A 46 1.61 0.12 -17.79
N ILE A 47 1.93 1.06 -16.90
CA ILE A 47 1.31 1.24 -15.58
C ILE A 47 1.07 2.73 -15.27
N ASP A 48 0.51 2.98 -14.09
CA ASP A 48 0.25 4.31 -13.53
C ASP A 48 -0.56 5.22 -14.46
N PRO A 49 -1.78 4.80 -14.86
CA PRO A 49 -2.67 5.63 -15.64
C PRO A 49 -3.22 6.77 -14.78
N SER A 50 -3.18 7.98 -15.31
CA SER A 50 -3.84 9.17 -14.78
C SER A 50 -4.70 9.79 -15.87
N ILE A 51 -5.78 10.43 -15.45
CA ILE A 51 -6.68 11.18 -16.33
C ILE A 51 -6.54 12.67 -16.03
N PHE A 52 -6.62 13.50 -17.06
CA PHE A 52 -6.56 14.96 -16.93
C PHE A 52 -7.72 15.57 -17.71
N PHE A 53 -8.45 16.45 -17.04
CA PHE A 53 -9.56 17.22 -17.59
C PHE A 53 -9.08 18.64 -17.87
N ASP A 54 -9.05 19.03 -19.14
CA ASP A 54 -8.59 20.36 -19.55
C ASP A 54 -9.76 21.36 -19.56
N ASP A 55 -9.45 22.64 -19.39
CA ASP A 55 -10.41 23.75 -19.34
C ASP A 55 -11.18 23.92 -20.68
N ASP A 56 -10.64 23.42 -21.78
CA ASP A 56 -11.29 23.43 -23.10
C ASP A 56 -12.28 22.26 -23.31
N GLY A 57 -12.48 21.43 -22.29
CA GLY A 57 -13.37 20.27 -22.28
C GLY A 57 -12.75 19.00 -22.88
N LYS A 58 -11.48 19.02 -23.29
CA LYS A 58 -10.77 17.82 -23.69
C LYS A 58 -10.31 17.00 -22.50
N VAL A 59 -10.20 15.71 -22.72
CA VAL A 59 -9.72 14.75 -21.72
C VAL A 59 -8.48 14.05 -22.25
N TYR A 60 -7.50 13.87 -21.37
CA TYR A 60 -6.24 13.23 -21.68
C TYR A 60 -5.98 12.06 -20.73
N VAL A 61 -5.47 10.96 -21.27
CA VAL A 61 -4.93 9.85 -20.45
C VAL A 61 -3.42 9.83 -20.60
N ILE A 62 -2.75 9.87 -19.45
CA ILE A 62 -1.28 9.87 -19.31
C ILE A 62 -0.85 8.64 -18.52
N ASN A 63 0.27 8.02 -18.89
CA ASN A 63 0.78 6.83 -18.20
C ASN A 63 2.28 6.61 -18.43
N ASN A 64 2.89 5.77 -17.59
CA ASN A 64 4.22 5.19 -17.82
C ASN A 64 4.14 3.99 -18.77
N ASP A 65 5.07 3.87 -19.72
CA ASP A 65 5.26 2.65 -20.51
C ASP A 65 6.73 2.46 -20.96
N ALA A 66 7.00 1.40 -21.72
CA ALA A 66 8.21 1.26 -22.51
C ALA A 66 8.43 2.48 -23.43
N PRO A 67 9.69 2.86 -23.68
CA PRO A 67 10.03 3.95 -24.59
C PRO A 67 9.76 3.56 -26.05
N GLU A 68 9.74 4.55 -26.93
CA GLU A 68 9.77 4.28 -28.37
C GLU A 68 11.04 3.51 -28.76
N GLY A 69 10.86 2.39 -29.46
CA GLY A 69 11.96 1.55 -29.92
C GLY A 69 12.59 0.70 -28.81
N THR A 70 13.88 0.43 -28.92
CA THR A 70 14.61 -0.39 -27.95
C THR A 70 15.03 0.44 -26.74
N PRO A 71 14.76 -0.01 -25.49
CA PRO A 71 15.28 0.62 -24.29
C PRO A 71 16.80 0.85 -24.35
N LEU A 72 17.26 2.04 -23.96
CA LEU A 72 18.68 2.43 -24.02
C LEU A 72 19.50 1.89 -22.84
N TYR A 73 18.83 1.56 -21.74
CA TYR A 73 19.39 1.01 -20.50
C TYR A 73 18.30 0.31 -19.70
N GLU A 74 18.68 -0.50 -18.72
CA GLU A 74 17.74 -1.16 -17.80
C GLU A 74 16.99 -0.12 -16.96
N GLY A 75 15.66 -0.21 -16.92
CA GLY A 75 14.81 0.80 -16.28
C GLY A 75 14.47 2.01 -17.16
N HIS A 76 14.94 2.07 -18.41
CA HIS A 76 14.53 3.11 -19.37
C HIS A 76 13.02 3.01 -19.66
N ARG A 77 12.26 4.01 -19.24
CA ARG A 77 10.81 4.14 -19.43
C ARG A 77 10.45 5.49 -20.03
N ALA A 78 9.21 5.65 -20.46
CA ALA A 78 8.71 6.89 -21.03
C ALA A 78 7.31 7.22 -20.50
N VAL A 79 6.97 8.51 -20.50
CA VAL A 79 5.63 9.00 -20.22
C VAL A 79 4.93 9.29 -21.53
N TRP A 80 3.75 8.69 -21.69
CA TRP A 80 2.93 8.77 -22.88
C TRP A 80 1.63 9.50 -22.56
N ILE A 81 1.09 10.25 -23.52
CA ILE A 81 -0.21 10.93 -23.41
C ILE A 81 -1.05 10.73 -24.69
N ARG A 82 -2.38 10.69 -24.55
CA ARG A 82 -3.34 10.71 -25.66
C ARG A 82 -4.62 11.42 -25.27
N GLU A 83 -5.35 11.97 -26.25
CA GLU A 83 -6.73 12.42 -26.05
C GLU A 83 -7.64 11.20 -25.88
N TYR A 84 -8.58 11.31 -24.95
CA TYR A 84 -9.55 10.28 -24.60
C TYR A 84 -10.97 10.85 -24.67
N ASP A 85 -11.91 10.06 -25.18
CA ASP A 85 -13.32 10.42 -25.27
C ASP A 85 -14.11 9.61 -24.25
N LEU A 86 -14.70 10.30 -23.27
CA LEU A 86 -15.52 9.69 -22.22
C LEU A 86 -16.86 9.18 -22.72
N GLU A 87 -17.42 9.71 -23.81
CA GLU A 87 -18.70 9.24 -24.35
C GLU A 87 -18.55 7.87 -24.99
N THR A 88 -17.46 7.68 -25.74
CA THR A 88 -17.17 6.41 -26.42
C THR A 88 -16.25 5.48 -25.63
N ASN A 89 -15.67 5.96 -24.54
CA ASN A 89 -14.65 5.29 -23.72
C ASN A 89 -13.44 4.83 -24.54
N LYS A 90 -12.90 5.73 -25.38
CA LYS A 90 -11.80 5.39 -26.31
C LYS A 90 -10.75 6.47 -26.42
N SER A 91 -9.51 6.03 -26.65
CA SER A 91 -8.41 6.88 -27.10
C SER A 91 -8.64 7.36 -28.54
N ILE A 92 -8.76 8.68 -28.72
CA ILE A 92 -9.12 9.32 -30.01
C ILE A 92 -7.93 9.95 -30.75
N SER A 93 -6.76 10.02 -30.14
CA SER A 93 -5.51 10.45 -30.79
C SER A 93 -4.48 9.32 -30.88
N GLU A 94 -3.44 9.52 -31.69
CA GLU A 94 -2.22 8.70 -31.57
C GLU A 94 -1.52 8.99 -30.22
N PRO A 95 -0.95 7.97 -29.56
CA PRO A 95 -0.18 8.17 -28.34
C PRO A 95 1.09 8.94 -28.65
N LYS A 96 1.43 9.92 -27.79
CA LYS A 96 2.60 10.77 -27.93
C LYS A 96 3.52 10.60 -26.71
N VAL A 97 4.80 10.37 -26.94
CA VAL A 97 5.82 10.47 -25.88
C VAL A 97 6.02 11.93 -25.51
N ILE A 98 5.86 12.25 -24.22
CA ILE A 98 6.09 13.60 -23.68
C ILE A 98 7.29 13.66 -22.74
N ILE A 99 7.73 12.52 -22.20
CA ILE A 99 9.02 12.36 -21.53
C ILE A 99 9.64 11.03 -21.99
N ASN A 100 10.90 11.04 -22.40
CA ASN A 100 11.66 9.84 -22.74
C ASN A 100 12.82 9.66 -21.76
N GLY A 101 12.74 8.63 -20.90
CA GLY A 101 13.71 8.30 -19.86
C GLY A 101 13.49 9.00 -18.53
N GLY A 102 13.41 10.33 -18.54
CA GLY A 102 13.30 11.15 -17.34
C GLY A 102 13.66 12.61 -17.64
N VAL A 103 13.91 13.42 -16.62
CA VAL A 103 14.24 14.85 -16.81
C VAL A 103 15.57 15.09 -17.52
N ASP A 104 16.55 14.20 -17.31
CA ASP A 104 17.82 14.20 -18.03
C ASP A 104 18.23 12.76 -18.40
N ILE A 105 17.86 12.33 -19.59
CA ILE A 105 18.18 10.99 -20.12
C ILE A 105 19.68 10.69 -20.16
N SER A 106 20.56 11.69 -20.20
CA SER A 106 22.01 11.49 -20.22
C SER A 106 22.55 10.87 -18.93
N THR A 107 21.84 11.12 -17.82
CA THR A 107 22.11 10.52 -16.50
C THR A 107 21.56 9.10 -16.36
N LYS A 108 20.79 8.63 -17.36
CA LYS A 108 20.12 7.32 -17.38
C LYS A 108 19.20 7.10 -16.17
N PRO A 109 18.27 8.03 -15.88
CA PRO A 109 17.32 7.89 -14.80
C PRO A 109 16.43 6.68 -15.06
N ILE A 110 16.12 5.92 -14.01
CA ILE A 110 15.30 4.72 -14.13
C ILE A 110 13.86 5.03 -13.71
N TRP A 111 12.90 4.40 -14.40
CA TRP A 111 11.50 4.35 -14.00
C TRP A 111 10.85 5.73 -13.77
N ILE A 112 10.86 6.60 -14.79
CA ILE A 112 9.99 7.78 -14.82
C ILE A 112 8.52 7.34 -14.85
N GLU A 113 7.79 7.45 -13.74
CA GLU A 113 6.47 6.83 -13.55
C GLU A 113 5.52 7.73 -12.74
N GLY A 114 4.32 7.25 -12.37
CA GLY A 114 3.31 8.05 -11.66
C GLY A 114 3.07 9.46 -12.26
N PRO A 115 2.82 9.59 -13.57
CA PRO A 115 2.68 10.92 -14.18
C PRO A 115 1.30 11.52 -13.90
N HIS A 116 1.30 12.76 -13.44
CA HIS A 116 0.10 13.57 -13.23
C HIS A 116 0.26 14.93 -13.92
N LEU A 117 -0.84 15.45 -14.47
CA LEU A 117 -0.86 16.74 -15.16
C LEU A 117 -1.84 17.66 -14.44
N ILE A 118 -1.39 18.86 -14.10
CA ILE A 118 -2.24 19.91 -13.55
C ILE A 118 -2.07 21.19 -14.38
N GLN A 119 -3.07 22.06 -14.36
CA GLN A 119 -2.99 23.38 -14.95
C GLN A 119 -2.90 24.44 -13.86
N LYS A 120 -2.00 25.41 -14.02
CA LYS A 120 -1.90 26.56 -13.14
C LYS A 120 -1.47 27.81 -13.90
N ASP A 121 -2.22 28.89 -13.72
CA ASP A 121 -1.92 30.21 -14.31
C ASP A 121 -1.70 30.17 -15.84
N GLY A 122 -2.44 29.31 -16.53
CA GLY A 122 -2.37 29.10 -17.99
C GLY A 122 -1.19 28.23 -18.45
N GLU A 123 -0.42 27.65 -17.53
CA GLU A 123 0.67 26.71 -17.82
C GLU A 123 0.28 25.28 -17.41
N TYR A 124 0.81 24.29 -18.13
CA TYR A 124 0.64 22.88 -17.82
C TYR A 124 1.86 22.37 -17.06
N ILE A 125 1.62 21.80 -15.89
CA ILE A 125 2.63 21.29 -14.97
C ILE A 125 2.52 19.77 -14.93
N LEU A 126 3.49 19.11 -15.54
CA LEU A 126 3.64 17.66 -15.52
C LEU A 126 4.56 17.29 -14.36
N HIS A 127 4.10 16.46 -13.46
CA HIS A 127 4.94 15.89 -12.41
C HIS A 127 4.91 14.37 -12.45
N ALA A 128 6.04 13.75 -12.13
CA ALA A 128 6.22 12.31 -12.19
C ALA A 128 7.21 11.84 -11.12
N ALA A 129 7.08 10.58 -10.71
CA ALA A 129 8.10 9.91 -9.90
C ALA A 129 9.30 9.53 -10.78
N GLU A 130 10.51 9.58 -10.23
CA GLU A 130 11.72 9.16 -10.95
C GLU A 130 12.69 8.46 -9.99
N GLY A 131 13.46 7.49 -10.50
CA GLY A 131 14.50 6.75 -9.80
C GLY A 131 14.00 5.51 -9.03
N GLY A 132 12.70 5.21 -9.15
CA GLY A 132 12.04 4.07 -8.53
C GLY A 132 11.73 4.24 -7.06
N THR A 133 10.78 3.44 -6.58
CA THR A 133 10.27 3.44 -5.19
C THR A 133 11.26 2.90 -4.14
N GLY A 134 12.55 3.22 -4.27
CA GLY A 134 13.65 2.80 -3.37
C GLY A 134 14.58 3.96 -3.00
N PRO A 135 15.88 3.71 -2.72
CA PRO A 135 16.83 4.73 -2.27
C PRO A 135 16.97 5.95 -3.19
N GLN A 136 16.66 5.77 -4.48
CA GLN A 136 16.73 6.82 -5.49
C GLN A 136 15.36 7.41 -5.82
N HIS A 137 14.36 7.30 -4.94
CA HIS A 137 13.03 7.85 -5.22
C HIS A 137 13.03 9.38 -5.20
N SER A 138 12.27 9.98 -6.11
CA SER A 138 12.00 11.41 -6.17
C SER A 138 10.68 11.71 -6.85
N GLN A 139 10.19 12.94 -6.64
CA GLN A 139 9.26 13.59 -7.55
C GLN A 139 9.99 14.67 -8.37
N VAL A 140 9.76 14.67 -9.69
CA VAL A 140 10.25 15.67 -10.62
C VAL A 140 9.10 16.42 -11.27
N VAL A 141 9.36 17.64 -11.74
CA VAL A 141 8.38 18.49 -12.42
C VAL A 141 8.92 19.09 -13.72
N LEU A 142 8.03 19.22 -14.69
CA LEU A 142 8.25 19.85 -15.97
C LEU A 142 7.07 20.76 -16.31
N LYS A 143 7.30 21.76 -17.16
CA LYS A 143 6.31 22.77 -17.53
C LYS A 143 6.20 22.93 -19.04
N GLY A 144 4.98 23.08 -19.53
CA GLY A 144 4.69 23.28 -20.95
C GLY A 144 3.51 24.22 -21.18
N SER A 145 3.32 24.64 -22.43
CA SER A 145 2.22 25.51 -22.85
C SER A 145 1.03 24.75 -23.47
N SER A 146 1.06 23.42 -23.41
CA SER A 146 0.06 22.50 -23.96
C SER A 146 0.11 21.20 -23.17
N PRO A 147 -1.01 20.47 -22.99
CA PRO A 147 -1.00 19.15 -22.35
C PRO A 147 -0.13 18.16 -23.11
N LEU A 148 0.03 18.35 -24.43
CA LEU A 148 0.86 17.52 -25.29
C LEU A 148 2.34 17.98 -25.33
N GLY A 149 2.73 18.95 -24.51
CA GLY A 149 4.07 19.52 -24.49
C GLY A 149 4.43 20.38 -25.73
N PRO A 150 5.71 20.66 -25.98
CA PRO A 150 6.88 20.15 -25.25
C PRO A 150 6.92 20.64 -23.80
N PHE A 151 7.47 19.82 -22.93
CA PHE A 151 7.71 20.15 -21.53
C PHE A 151 9.19 20.47 -21.31
N THR A 152 9.46 21.49 -20.49
CA THR A 152 10.80 21.89 -20.04
C THR A 152 10.96 21.46 -18.58
N PRO A 153 12.00 20.70 -18.22
CA PRO A 153 12.21 20.30 -16.83
C PRO A 153 12.60 21.50 -15.96
N TYR A 154 12.17 21.48 -14.71
CA TYR A 154 12.64 22.45 -13.72
C TYR A 154 14.14 22.23 -13.41
N GLU A 155 14.94 23.30 -13.44
CA GLU A 155 16.36 23.24 -13.10
C GLU A 155 16.61 22.84 -11.64
N GLY A 156 15.64 23.10 -10.75
CA GLY A 156 15.70 22.72 -9.35
C GLY A 156 15.15 21.33 -9.03
N ASN A 157 14.95 20.46 -10.03
CA ASN A 157 14.56 19.08 -9.78
C ASN A 157 15.63 18.31 -8.96
N PRO A 158 15.22 17.32 -8.15
CA PRO A 158 13.83 16.95 -7.85
C PRO A 158 13.16 17.90 -6.84
N ILE A 159 11.84 18.03 -6.91
CA ILE A 159 11.04 18.87 -5.98
C ILE A 159 10.70 18.16 -4.66
N LEU A 160 10.91 16.85 -4.60
CA LEU A 160 10.76 16.00 -3.41
C LEU A 160 11.75 14.83 -3.50
N THR A 161 12.64 14.72 -2.52
CA THR A 161 13.47 13.53 -2.27
C THR A 161 14.07 13.61 -0.86
N GLN A 162 14.54 12.48 -0.32
CA GLN A 162 15.31 12.42 0.94
C GLN A 162 16.67 11.73 0.75
N ARG A 163 17.00 11.31 -0.48
CA ARG A 163 18.15 10.44 -0.79
C ARG A 163 19.52 11.00 -0.40
N HIS A 164 19.63 12.33 -0.27
CA HIS A 164 20.86 13.05 0.07
C HIS A 164 21.01 13.31 1.57
N ILE A 165 19.96 13.11 2.35
CA ILE A 165 19.95 13.30 3.80
C ILE A 165 20.31 11.97 4.48
N SER A 166 21.16 12.01 5.51
CA SER A 166 21.50 10.80 6.27
C SER A 166 20.25 10.20 6.93
N PRO A 167 19.98 8.88 6.79
CA PRO A 167 18.86 8.22 7.47
C PRO A 167 19.03 8.16 8.99
N ASP A 168 20.24 8.39 9.51
CA ASP A 168 20.54 8.47 10.95
C ASP A 168 20.03 9.80 11.53
N ARG A 169 18.72 9.88 11.74
CA ARG A 169 18.01 11.03 12.33
C ARG A 169 16.76 10.57 13.09
N ASP A 170 16.35 11.35 14.10
CA ASP A 170 15.25 11.02 15.04
C ASP A 170 13.95 10.56 14.36
N PHE A 171 13.61 11.17 13.22
CA PHE A 171 12.47 10.80 12.40
C PHE A 171 12.92 10.70 10.95
N SER A 172 13.07 9.46 10.49
CA SER A 172 13.48 9.13 9.14
C SER A 172 12.27 8.70 8.33
N VAL A 173 11.99 9.47 7.27
CA VAL A 173 11.06 9.09 6.20
C VAL A 173 11.90 9.05 4.93
N GLU A 174 12.03 7.87 4.37
CA GLU A 174 12.88 7.61 3.21
C GLU A 174 12.04 7.26 1.98
N TYR A 175 12.71 7.20 0.84
CA TYR A 175 12.14 6.77 -0.44
C TYR A 175 10.88 7.57 -0.82
N VAL A 176 10.91 8.89 -0.57
CA VAL A 176 9.78 9.78 -0.87
C VAL A 176 9.67 10.10 -2.36
N GLY A 177 8.45 10.10 -2.88
CA GLY A 177 8.14 10.32 -4.28
C GLY A 177 6.73 9.82 -4.60
N HIS A 178 6.41 9.63 -5.88
CA HIS A 178 5.10 9.18 -6.34
C HIS A 178 3.98 10.03 -5.74
N ALA A 179 4.14 11.33 -5.94
CA ALA A 179 3.34 12.36 -5.34
C ALA A 179 2.25 12.84 -6.30
N ASP A 180 1.13 13.25 -5.71
CA ASP A 180 0.05 13.96 -6.39
C ASP A 180 -0.29 15.24 -5.61
N MET A 181 -0.81 16.25 -6.31
CA MET A 181 -1.02 17.60 -5.78
C MET A 181 -2.49 17.99 -5.79
N VAL A 182 -2.93 18.67 -4.74
CA VAL A 182 -4.29 19.17 -4.61
C VAL A 182 -4.28 20.62 -4.14
N GLU A 183 -5.13 21.44 -4.74
CA GLU A 183 -5.44 22.78 -4.27
C GLU A 183 -6.67 22.75 -3.37
N THR A 184 -6.58 23.37 -2.19
CA THR A 184 -7.73 23.50 -1.29
C THR A 184 -8.66 24.63 -1.76
N GLU A 185 -9.89 24.67 -1.23
CA GLU A 185 -10.84 25.76 -1.47
C GLU A 185 -10.31 27.16 -1.06
N ASN A 186 -9.26 27.21 -0.24
CA ASN A 186 -8.60 28.44 0.18
C ASN A 186 -7.39 28.83 -0.70
N GLY A 187 -7.09 28.05 -1.75
CA GLY A 187 -5.93 28.26 -2.64
C GLY A 187 -4.59 27.81 -2.04
N GLU A 188 -4.61 27.03 -0.96
CA GLU A 188 -3.40 26.38 -0.44
C GLU A 188 -3.11 25.14 -1.26
N TRP A 189 -1.86 24.94 -1.68
CA TRP A 189 -1.46 23.73 -2.38
C TRP A 189 -0.84 22.73 -1.41
N TRP A 190 -1.20 21.47 -1.59
CA TRP A 190 -0.78 20.34 -0.78
C TRP A 190 -0.41 19.18 -1.68
N THR A 191 0.42 18.29 -1.18
CA THR A 191 0.80 17.08 -1.89
C THR A 191 0.72 15.87 -0.99
N ILE A 192 0.09 14.82 -1.50
CA ILE A 192 0.14 13.48 -0.95
C ILE A 192 1.24 12.70 -1.65
N PHE A 193 2.01 11.92 -0.92
CA PHE A 193 3.12 11.15 -1.48
C PHE A 193 3.41 9.92 -0.63
N LEU A 194 4.07 8.93 -1.23
CA LEU A 194 4.50 7.76 -0.47
C LEU A 194 5.86 8.00 0.19
N GLY A 195 6.14 7.27 1.26
CA GLY A 195 7.46 7.14 1.87
C GLY A 195 7.55 5.88 2.74
N VAL A 196 8.72 5.60 3.30
CA VAL A 196 8.93 4.47 4.22
C VAL A 196 9.60 4.93 5.51
N ARG A 197 9.37 4.22 6.61
CA ARG A 197 10.01 4.51 7.92
C ARG A 197 10.92 3.36 8.33
N PRO A 198 12.19 3.34 7.88
CA PRO A 198 13.09 2.25 8.19
C PRO A 198 13.55 2.30 9.65
N TYR A 199 13.60 1.14 10.32
CA TYR A 199 14.02 1.07 11.73
C TYR A 199 15.53 0.94 11.92
N ASP A 200 16.27 0.56 10.88
CA ASP A 200 17.74 0.43 10.87
C ASP A 200 18.39 1.17 9.68
N GLY A 201 17.65 2.10 9.08
CA GLY A 201 18.05 2.84 7.88
C GLY A 201 17.76 2.12 6.56
N VAL A 202 17.35 0.84 6.57
CA VAL A 202 17.05 0.09 5.33
C VAL A 202 15.71 -0.65 5.41
N HIS A 203 15.43 -1.37 6.50
CA HIS A 203 14.29 -2.27 6.61
C HIS A 203 13.07 -1.60 7.25
N PHE A 204 11.89 -1.92 6.72
CA PHE A 204 10.59 -1.41 7.17
C PHE A 204 9.52 -2.49 6.94
N ASN A 205 8.71 -2.75 7.96
CA ASN A 205 7.67 -3.79 7.90
C ASN A 205 6.27 -3.21 7.66
N THR A 206 6.07 -1.90 7.88
CA THR A 206 4.80 -1.20 7.60
C THR A 206 4.52 -1.03 6.11
N GLY A 207 5.51 -1.31 5.24
CA GLY A 207 5.43 -1.04 3.81
C GLY A 207 5.61 0.45 3.50
N ARG A 208 5.09 0.86 2.34
CA ARG A 208 5.05 2.26 1.92
C ARG A 208 3.80 2.93 2.50
N GLU A 209 3.98 4.08 3.11
CA GLU A 209 2.96 4.83 3.84
C GLU A 209 2.68 6.16 3.14
N THR A 210 1.50 6.73 3.36
CA THR A 210 1.11 8.02 2.77
C THR A 210 1.43 9.17 3.72
N PHE A 211 2.08 10.20 3.18
CA PHE A 211 2.43 11.44 3.86
C PHE A 211 1.78 12.64 3.16
N LEU A 212 1.74 13.76 3.86
CA LEU A 212 1.15 15.02 3.40
C LEU A 212 2.11 16.16 3.68
N LEU A 213 2.35 17.04 2.71
CA LEU A 213 3.14 18.27 2.86
C LEU A 213 2.49 19.44 2.11
N PRO A 214 2.73 20.70 2.53
CA PRO A 214 2.36 21.85 1.72
C PRO A 214 3.24 21.94 0.47
N VAL A 215 2.70 22.51 -0.59
CA VAL A 215 3.44 22.85 -1.82
C VAL A 215 3.53 24.37 -1.91
N ILE A 216 4.73 24.89 -2.09
CA ILE A 216 4.98 26.33 -2.25
C ILE A 216 5.32 26.61 -3.70
N TRP A 217 4.67 27.62 -4.28
CA TRP A 217 4.97 28.08 -5.63
C TRP A 217 6.03 29.18 -5.63
N LYS A 218 7.15 28.94 -6.31
CA LYS A 218 8.27 29.89 -6.46
C LYS A 218 8.59 30.07 -7.92
N ASP A 219 8.52 31.32 -8.39
CA ASP A 219 8.78 31.66 -9.79
C ASP A 219 8.01 30.77 -10.79
N GLY A 220 6.77 30.41 -10.41
CA GLY A 220 5.87 29.56 -11.19
C GLY A 220 6.11 28.04 -11.06
N TRP A 221 7.01 27.58 -10.19
CA TRP A 221 7.27 26.14 -9.98
C TRP A 221 6.77 25.67 -8.62
N PRO A 222 6.17 24.46 -8.53
CA PRO A 222 5.83 23.86 -7.26
C PRO A 222 7.10 23.31 -6.59
N VAL A 223 7.23 23.54 -5.29
CA VAL A 223 8.34 23.08 -4.47
C VAL A 223 7.79 22.48 -3.18
N ILE A 224 8.23 21.25 -2.83
CA ILE A 224 7.72 20.50 -1.68
C ILE A 224 8.72 20.53 -0.53
N LEU A 225 9.97 20.16 -0.80
CA LEU A 225 11.10 20.23 0.14
C LEU A 225 12.32 20.83 -0.58
N GLU A 226 13.11 21.65 0.13
CA GLU A 226 14.31 22.28 -0.44
C GLU A 226 15.57 21.97 0.35
N GLY A 227 16.69 21.85 -0.37
CA GLY A 227 18.01 21.67 0.25
C GLY A 227 18.01 20.48 1.21
N GLU A 228 18.38 20.70 2.47
CA GLU A 228 18.48 19.67 3.50
C GLU A 228 17.20 19.52 4.36
N GLU A 229 16.05 20.00 3.88
CA GLU A 229 14.77 19.83 4.58
C GLU A 229 14.37 18.35 4.64
N ALA A 230 14.27 17.82 5.87
CA ALA A 230 13.72 16.50 6.11
C ALA A 230 12.19 16.55 6.17
N VAL A 231 11.53 15.44 5.83
CA VAL A 231 10.08 15.30 6.09
C VAL A 231 9.82 15.46 7.59
N PRO A 232 9.08 16.49 8.03
CA PRO A 232 8.82 16.71 9.45
C PRO A 232 7.83 15.68 10.02
N LEU A 233 8.01 15.31 11.29
CA LEU A 233 7.07 14.43 12.01
C LEU A 233 5.66 15.05 12.14
N LYS A 234 5.60 16.37 12.27
CA LYS A 234 4.35 17.13 12.44
C LYS A 234 4.42 18.41 11.64
N ILE A 235 3.30 18.73 11.01
CA ILE A 235 3.09 19.98 10.30
C ILE A 235 1.83 20.67 10.80
N LYS A 236 1.69 21.95 10.49
CA LYS A 236 0.41 22.63 10.58
C LYS A 236 -0.51 22.02 9.51
N ARG A 237 -1.74 21.65 9.86
CA ARG A 237 -2.75 21.17 8.90
C ARG A 237 -3.22 22.30 7.96
N PRO A 238 -3.83 22.00 6.79
CA PRO A 238 -4.51 23.00 5.96
C PRO A 238 -5.56 23.77 6.75
N ASP A 239 -5.85 25.01 6.33
CA ASP A 239 -6.83 25.89 7.00
C ASP A 239 -8.29 25.51 6.64
N LEU A 240 -8.62 24.24 6.78
CA LEU A 240 -9.92 23.66 6.47
C LEU A 240 -10.71 23.36 7.74
N PRO A 241 -12.05 23.34 7.74
CA PRO A 241 -12.82 22.89 8.89
C PRO A 241 -12.44 21.47 9.32
N TYR A 242 -12.61 21.15 10.60
CA TYR A 242 -12.50 19.77 11.05
C TYR A 242 -13.67 18.94 10.51
N SER A 243 -13.39 17.71 10.08
CA SER A 243 -14.45 16.76 9.79
C SER A 243 -15.31 16.54 11.04
N LYS A 244 -16.62 16.41 10.85
CA LYS A 244 -17.58 16.07 11.91
C LYS A 244 -17.81 14.56 12.01
N GLU A 245 -17.37 13.80 11.02
CA GLU A 245 -17.57 12.37 10.97
C GLU A 245 -16.57 11.66 11.89
N PRO A 246 -17.04 10.75 12.76
CA PRO A 246 -16.15 9.95 13.57
C PRO A 246 -15.43 8.93 12.68
N THR A 247 -14.13 9.09 12.50
CA THR A 247 -13.30 8.09 11.82
C THR A 247 -12.54 7.25 12.85
N PRO A 248 -12.45 5.91 12.67
CA PRO A 248 -11.50 5.12 13.42
C PRO A 248 -10.10 5.72 13.32
N PRO A 249 -9.27 5.69 14.38
CA PRO A 249 -7.94 6.27 14.32
C PRO A 249 -7.09 5.53 13.27
N THR A 250 -6.61 6.26 12.26
CA THR A 250 -5.74 5.74 11.18
C THR A 250 -4.30 6.23 11.29
N HIS A 251 -4.01 7.14 12.23
CA HIS A 251 -2.69 7.72 12.45
C HIS A 251 -2.43 7.98 13.94
N GLY A 252 -1.16 8.23 14.29
CA GLY A 252 -0.73 8.43 15.69
C GLY A 252 -0.78 7.14 16.52
N ASN A 253 -0.60 7.27 17.83
CA ASN A 253 -0.65 6.11 18.74
C ASN A 253 -2.11 5.83 19.12
N PHE A 254 -2.57 4.60 18.92
CA PHE A 254 -3.91 4.19 19.28
C PHE A 254 -3.98 2.71 19.67
N THR A 255 -5.03 2.37 20.40
CA THR A 255 -5.48 1.00 20.61
C THR A 255 -6.86 0.87 19.99
N TYR A 256 -7.10 -0.25 19.32
CA TYR A 256 -8.39 -0.51 18.69
C TYR A 256 -8.74 -1.99 18.88
N THR A 257 -9.99 -2.25 19.24
CA THR A 257 -10.53 -3.60 19.41
C THR A 257 -11.78 -3.70 18.56
N ASP A 258 -11.79 -4.61 17.60
CA ASP A 258 -13.02 -5.03 16.93
C ASP A 258 -13.63 -6.19 17.73
N ASN A 259 -14.86 -6.02 18.19
CA ASN A 259 -15.62 -7.06 18.87
C ASN A 259 -16.56 -7.80 17.92
N PHE A 260 -16.47 -7.55 16.61
CA PHE A 260 -17.27 -8.19 15.57
C PHE A 260 -18.78 -8.10 15.81
N SER A 261 -19.23 -7.05 16.49
CA SER A 261 -20.62 -6.84 16.86
C SER A 261 -21.41 -6.05 15.82
N GLN A 262 -20.74 -5.54 14.78
CA GLN A 262 -21.39 -4.90 13.64
C GLN A 262 -21.87 -5.96 12.66
N PRO A 263 -22.94 -5.69 11.89
CA PRO A 263 -23.47 -6.65 10.92
C PRO A 263 -22.53 -6.90 9.74
N GLU A 264 -21.57 -5.99 9.51
CA GLU A 264 -20.62 -6.03 8.40
C GLU A 264 -19.20 -5.85 8.92
N LEU A 265 -18.23 -6.44 8.22
CA LEU A 265 -16.81 -6.21 8.50
C LEU A 265 -16.47 -4.75 8.23
N ALA A 266 -15.71 -4.14 9.14
CA ALA A 266 -15.18 -2.80 8.90
C ALA A 266 -14.17 -2.79 7.72
N ASP A 267 -14.11 -1.67 6.99
CA ASP A 267 -13.35 -1.50 5.75
C ASP A 267 -11.83 -1.72 5.86
N TYR A 268 -11.28 -1.73 7.08
CA TYR A 268 -9.85 -1.98 7.30
C TYR A 268 -9.49 -3.47 7.30
N TRP A 269 -10.48 -4.37 7.28
CA TRP A 269 -10.26 -5.80 7.13
C TRP A 269 -9.96 -6.17 5.68
N ILE A 270 -8.93 -6.98 5.49
CA ILE A 270 -8.39 -7.32 4.18
C ILE A 270 -8.36 -8.83 4.04
N MET A 271 -8.84 -9.30 2.90
CA MET A 271 -8.70 -10.68 2.46
C MET A 271 -7.65 -10.75 1.35
N MET A 272 -7.01 -11.91 1.19
CA MET A 272 -6.06 -12.08 0.10
C MET A 272 -6.77 -12.35 -1.22
N ARG A 273 -6.47 -11.54 -2.24
CA ARG A 273 -7.07 -11.62 -3.58
C ARG A 273 -8.58 -11.40 -3.53
N THR A 274 -9.33 -11.97 -4.46
CA THR A 274 -10.79 -11.88 -4.51
C THR A 274 -11.40 -13.19 -4.01
N PRO A 275 -12.11 -13.19 -2.86
CA PRO A 275 -12.94 -14.32 -2.46
C PRO A 275 -13.95 -14.67 -3.55
N ARG A 276 -14.12 -15.97 -3.83
CA ARG A 276 -15.12 -16.48 -4.78
C ARG A 276 -16.27 -17.21 -4.09
N GLU A 277 -16.12 -17.41 -2.79
CA GLU A 277 -17.00 -18.16 -1.90
C GLU A 277 -16.97 -17.42 -0.55
N ASP A 278 -18.06 -17.50 0.19
CA ASP A 278 -18.14 -16.97 1.56
C ASP A 278 -17.56 -18.02 2.51
N TRP A 279 -16.52 -17.65 3.24
CA TRP A 279 -15.84 -18.51 4.23
C TRP A 279 -15.75 -17.84 5.61
N TRP A 280 -16.39 -16.67 5.76
CA TRP A 280 -16.48 -15.95 7.02
C TRP A 280 -17.93 -15.60 7.33
N GLU A 281 -18.25 -15.49 8.61
CA GLU A 281 -19.56 -15.07 9.08
C GLU A 281 -19.41 -14.25 10.37
N LEU A 282 -20.16 -13.16 10.47
CA LEU A 282 -20.30 -12.41 11.73
C LEU A 282 -21.54 -12.90 12.46
N SER A 283 -21.34 -13.51 13.63
CA SER A 283 -22.44 -13.98 14.46
C SER A 283 -23.09 -12.85 15.24
N GLU A 284 -24.39 -12.97 15.54
CA GLU A 284 -25.15 -12.01 16.35
C GLU A 284 -24.56 -11.79 17.76
N ASN A 285 -23.73 -12.72 18.25
CA ASN A 285 -23.10 -12.68 19.57
C ASN A 285 -21.70 -12.04 19.57
N GLY A 286 -21.24 -11.47 18.45
CA GLY A 286 -19.94 -10.79 18.40
C GLY A 286 -18.74 -11.72 18.17
N TYR A 287 -18.91 -12.75 17.35
CA TYR A 287 -17.81 -13.59 16.88
C TYR A 287 -17.68 -13.53 15.36
N LEU A 288 -16.44 -13.47 14.90
CA LEU A 288 -16.06 -13.82 13.53
C LEU A 288 -15.83 -15.34 13.46
N ASN A 289 -16.68 -16.03 12.71
CA ASN A 289 -16.46 -17.42 12.34
C ASN A 289 -15.62 -17.45 11.05
N ILE A 290 -14.57 -18.26 11.02
CA ILE A 290 -13.75 -18.50 9.83
C ILE A 290 -13.81 -19.99 9.52
N GLU A 291 -14.33 -20.36 8.36
CA GLU A 291 -14.32 -21.74 7.87
C GLU A 291 -12.89 -22.12 7.45
N ALA A 292 -12.36 -23.20 8.03
CA ALA A 292 -11.08 -23.77 7.61
C ALA A 292 -11.20 -24.33 6.19
N ARG A 293 -10.25 -23.97 5.31
CA ARG A 293 -10.27 -24.39 3.92
C ARG A 293 -8.91 -24.96 3.51
N PRO A 294 -8.88 -25.91 2.56
CA PRO A 294 -7.64 -26.59 2.14
C PRO A 294 -6.75 -25.71 1.23
N GLU A 295 -6.77 -24.39 1.40
CA GLU A 295 -5.93 -23.44 0.68
C GLU A 295 -4.92 -22.83 1.66
N ARG A 296 -3.63 -23.03 1.38
CA ARG A 296 -2.56 -22.61 2.28
C ARG A 296 -2.31 -21.11 2.17
N ILE A 297 -1.91 -20.48 3.28
CA ILE A 297 -1.44 -19.09 3.28
C ILE A 297 -0.17 -18.90 2.44
N SER A 298 0.61 -19.96 2.24
CA SER A 298 1.78 -20.00 1.35
C SER A 298 1.42 -20.25 -0.14
N GLY A 299 0.13 -20.34 -0.45
CA GLY A 299 -0.40 -20.63 -1.78
C GLY A 299 -0.80 -19.38 -2.55
N LEU A 300 -1.04 -19.55 -3.86
CA LEU A 300 -1.51 -18.48 -4.74
C LEU A 300 -3.04 -18.43 -4.86
N GLY A 301 -3.78 -19.25 -4.12
CA GLY A 301 -5.24 -19.21 -4.09
C GLY A 301 -5.80 -18.18 -3.11
N ASN A 302 -7.05 -18.38 -2.68
CA ASN A 302 -7.71 -17.54 -1.67
C ASN A 302 -7.85 -18.35 -0.37
N PRO A 303 -6.92 -18.25 0.58
CA PRO A 303 -7.02 -18.93 1.87
C PRO A 303 -8.02 -18.24 2.79
N SER A 304 -8.46 -18.94 3.84
CA SER A 304 -9.28 -18.38 4.91
C SER A 304 -8.43 -17.48 5.80
N PHE A 305 -8.17 -16.27 5.30
CA PHE A 305 -7.31 -15.26 5.92
C PHE A 305 -8.04 -13.92 5.97
N LEU A 306 -8.15 -13.35 7.16
CA LEU A 306 -8.67 -12.01 7.38
C LEU A 306 -7.69 -11.21 8.23
N GLY A 307 -7.18 -10.10 7.71
CA GLY A 307 -6.15 -9.34 8.40
C GLY A 307 -6.25 -7.83 8.27
N ARG A 308 -5.45 -7.15 9.09
CA ARG A 308 -5.30 -5.70 9.12
C ARG A 308 -3.82 -5.35 8.99
N ARG A 309 -3.52 -4.29 8.23
CA ARG A 309 -2.15 -3.79 8.02
C ARG A 309 -1.47 -3.47 9.36
N GLN A 310 -0.19 -3.84 9.48
CA GLN A 310 0.67 -3.32 10.52
C GLN A 310 0.92 -1.82 10.26
N GLN A 311 0.48 -0.95 11.17
CA GLN A 311 0.58 0.52 11.03
C GLN A 311 1.72 1.14 11.86
N HIS A 312 2.33 0.35 12.75
CA HIS A 312 3.37 0.81 13.67
C HIS A 312 4.54 -0.17 13.67
N ALA A 313 5.76 0.36 13.74
CA ALA A 313 6.96 -0.45 13.97
C ALA A 313 6.95 -1.09 15.37
N TYR A 314 6.32 -0.42 16.34
CA TYR A 314 6.18 -0.88 17.72
C TYR A 314 4.69 -0.98 18.05
N GLY A 315 4.21 -2.18 18.35
CA GLY A 315 2.80 -2.44 18.64
C GLY A 315 2.49 -3.92 18.77
N SER A 316 1.25 -4.27 19.08
CA SER A 316 0.81 -5.65 19.18
C SER A 316 -0.56 -5.86 18.56
N ALA A 317 -0.76 -7.04 17.97
CA ALA A 317 -2.06 -7.56 17.56
C ALA A 317 -2.37 -8.83 18.35
N SER A 318 -3.61 -8.97 18.80
CA SER A 318 -4.05 -10.14 19.55
C SER A 318 -5.47 -10.53 19.22
N THR A 319 -5.79 -11.81 19.38
CA THR A 319 -7.14 -12.36 19.20
C THR A 319 -7.50 -13.34 20.32
N LYS A 320 -8.79 -13.46 20.61
CA LYS A 320 -9.38 -14.59 21.35
C LYS A 320 -9.95 -15.55 20.31
N MET A 321 -9.50 -16.79 20.34
CA MET A 321 -9.87 -17.84 19.39
C MET A 321 -10.50 -19.02 20.13
N ILE A 322 -11.60 -19.55 19.61
CA ILE A 322 -12.20 -20.81 20.07
C ILE A 322 -11.98 -21.83 18.95
N TYR A 323 -11.23 -22.89 19.22
CA TYR A 323 -10.83 -23.81 18.16
C TYR A 323 -10.47 -25.21 18.69
N THR A 324 -10.93 -26.25 17.99
CA THR A 324 -10.53 -27.63 18.28
C THR A 324 -10.07 -28.27 16.98
N PRO A 325 -8.78 -28.64 16.82
CA PRO A 325 -8.33 -29.33 15.62
C PRO A 325 -8.98 -30.71 15.53
N GLU A 326 -9.55 -31.08 14.38
CA GLU A 326 -10.21 -32.37 14.17
C GLU A 326 -9.25 -33.41 13.62
N HIS A 327 -8.27 -32.97 12.85
CA HIS A 327 -7.26 -33.77 12.20
C HIS A 327 -5.85 -33.18 12.38
N SER A 328 -4.85 -34.06 12.29
CA SER A 328 -3.44 -33.64 12.23
C SER A 328 -3.21 -32.76 11.02
N GLY A 329 -2.68 -31.56 11.25
CA GLY A 329 -2.43 -30.56 10.20
C GLY A 329 -3.51 -29.51 10.06
N ASP A 330 -4.67 -29.66 10.71
CA ASP A 330 -5.61 -28.56 10.86
C ASP A 330 -4.95 -27.46 11.69
N ILE A 331 -5.10 -26.22 11.25
CA ILE A 331 -4.45 -25.07 11.88
C ILE A 331 -5.43 -23.92 12.00
N ALA A 332 -5.47 -23.29 13.16
CA ALA A 332 -6.05 -21.95 13.31
C ALA A 332 -5.12 -21.05 14.14
N GLY A 333 -5.05 -19.77 13.81
CA GLY A 333 -4.16 -18.87 14.52
C GLY A 333 -4.13 -17.43 14.01
N ILE A 334 -3.05 -16.73 14.36
CA ILE A 334 -2.75 -15.37 13.93
C ILE A 334 -1.37 -15.32 13.26
N THR A 335 -1.24 -14.48 12.24
CA THR A 335 -0.07 -14.38 11.39
C THR A 335 0.49 -12.97 11.37
N ALA A 336 1.80 -12.85 11.15
CA ALA A 336 2.42 -11.66 10.60
C ALA A 336 2.83 -12.00 9.17
N PHE A 337 2.03 -11.56 8.20
CA PHE A 337 2.11 -11.98 6.81
C PHE A 337 2.59 -10.85 5.91
N GLN A 338 3.68 -11.05 5.17
CA GLN A 338 4.11 -10.12 4.13
C GLN A 338 3.82 -10.69 2.74
N GLY A 339 4.08 -11.99 2.55
CA GLY A 339 3.85 -12.70 1.30
C GLY A 339 3.89 -14.22 1.52
N GLU A 340 3.55 -14.98 0.48
CA GLU A 340 3.38 -16.44 0.54
C GLU A 340 4.64 -17.18 1.02
N ASN A 341 5.81 -16.58 0.80
CA ASN A 341 7.11 -17.12 1.16
C ASN A 341 7.75 -16.40 2.36
N TYR A 342 7.04 -15.44 2.98
CA TYR A 342 7.55 -14.54 4.01
C TYR A 342 6.46 -14.23 5.03
N TYR A 343 6.37 -15.07 6.06
CA TYR A 343 5.42 -14.90 7.13
C TYR A 343 5.87 -15.57 8.43
N TYR A 344 5.25 -15.15 9.53
CA TYR A 344 5.17 -15.91 10.76
C TYR A 344 3.73 -16.32 11.04
N LEU A 345 3.53 -17.52 11.60
CA LEU A 345 2.23 -18.02 12.02
C LEU A 345 2.35 -18.54 13.46
N LEU A 346 1.62 -17.90 14.37
CA LEU A 346 1.34 -18.40 15.71
C LEU A 346 -0.01 -19.11 15.67
N GLY A 347 0.00 -20.43 15.82
CA GLY A 347 -1.20 -21.24 15.65
C GLY A 347 -1.36 -22.34 16.68
N VAL A 348 -2.55 -22.92 16.68
CA VAL A 348 -2.92 -24.14 17.38
C VAL A 348 -3.11 -25.23 16.33
N THR A 349 -2.56 -26.41 16.58
CA THR A 349 -2.73 -27.59 15.72
C THR A 349 -2.80 -28.86 16.56
N GLN A 350 -3.00 -30.01 15.91
CA GLN A 350 -2.80 -31.33 16.49
C GLN A 350 -1.48 -31.92 15.99
N ASN A 351 -0.62 -32.33 16.92
CA ASN A 351 0.66 -32.98 16.59
C ASN A 351 0.47 -34.44 16.15
N GLU A 352 1.54 -35.11 15.71
CA GLU A 352 1.49 -36.51 15.24
C GLU A 352 1.05 -37.51 16.33
N ALA A 353 1.17 -37.15 17.61
CA ALA A 353 0.71 -37.95 18.75
C ALA A 353 -0.78 -37.74 19.09
N GLY A 354 -1.46 -36.82 18.38
CA GLY A 354 -2.86 -36.48 18.63
C GLY A 354 -3.05 -35.44 19.73
N GLU A 355 -1.98 -34.79 20.19
CA GLU A 355 -2.03 -33.77 21.25
C GLU A 355 -2.20 -32.38 20.65
N THR A 356 -2.98 -31.52 21.31
CA THR A 356 -3.07 -30.12 20.94
C THR A 356 -1.75 -29.41 21.25
N GLU A 357 -1.23 -28.68 20.27
CA GLU A 357 0.06 -28.01 20.31
C GLU A 357 -0.09 -26.56 19.85
N LEU A 358 0.52 -25.64 20.59
CA LEU A 358 0.81 -24.29 20.14
C LEU A 358 2.13 -24.27 19.40
N PHE A 359 2.23 -23.52 18.30
CA PHE A 359 3.47 -23.44 17.54
C PHE A 359 3.69 -22.04 16.96
N VAL A 360 4.97 -21.75 16.68
CA VAL A 360 5.37 -20.65 15.80
C VAL A 360 6.05 -21.24 14.58
N GLU A 361 5.49 -20.98 13.40
CA GLU A 361 6.08 -21.28 12.11
C GLU A 361 6.67 -20.02 11.49
N LYS A 362 7.85 -20.18 10.88
CA LYS A 362 8.54 -19.16 10.09
C LYS A 362 8.62 -19.64 8.64
N SER A 363 8.22 -18.79 7.70
CA SER A 363 8.45 -18.97 6.27
C SER A 363 9.40 -17.89 5.77
N GLU A 364 10.54 -18.30 5.20
CA GLU A 364 11.53 -17.41 4.60
C GLU A 364 12.07 -18.01 3.30
N GLY A 365 11.77 -17.38 2.16
CA GLY A 365 12.34 -17.78 0.86
C GLY A 365 11.99 -19.22 0.44
N ASN A 366 10.77 -19.67 0.72
CA ASN A 366 10.23 -21.04 0.55
C ASN A 366 10.68 -22.05 1.60
N LYS A 367 11.54 -21.67 2.56
CA LYS A 367 11.88 -22.54 3.69
C LYS A 367 10.86 -22.29 4.80
N VAL A 368 10.12 -23.35 5.14
CA VAL A 368 9.15 -23.34 6.25
C VAL A 368 9.72 -24.14 7.41
N GLU A 369 9.74 -23.54 8.59
CA GLU A 369 10.28 -24.15 9.80
C GLU A 369 9.44 -23.81 11.04
N LYS A 370 9.11 -24.84 11.83
CA LYS A 370 8.52 -24.66 13.16
C LYS A 370 9.65 -24.28 14.12
N ILE A 371 9.68 -23.02 14.55
CA ILE A 371 10.76 -22.46 15.38
C ILE A 371 10.46 -22.51 16.89
N ALA A 372 9.20 -22.72 17.25
CA ALA A 372 8.77 -23.00 18.61
C ALA A 372 7.54 -23.91 18.61
N ALA A 373 7.42 -24.74 19.64
CA ALA A 373 6.25 -25.58 19.85
C ALA A 373 6.09 -25.90 21.33
N GLU A 374 4.85 -25.97 21.81
CA GLU A 374 4.52 -26.38 23.17
C GLU A 374 3.22 -27.20 23.18
N VAL A 375 3.29 -28.41 23.72
CA VAL A 375 2.09 -29.23 23.99
C VAL A 375 1.37 -28.63 25.18
N ILE A 376 0.11 -28.30 25.00
CA ILE A 376 -0.68 -27.65 26.04
C ILE A 376 -1.49 -28.67 26.86
N PRO A 377 -1.74 -28.40 28.15
CA PRO A 377 -2.70 -29.16 28.93
C PRO A 377 -4.10 -29.15 28.30
N GLN A 378 -4.95 -30.10 28.70
CA GLN A 378 -6.32 -30.18 28.21
C GLN A 378 -7.08 -28.88 28.48
N ASN A 379 -7.35 -28.12 27.42
CA ASN A 379 -8.10 -26.88 27.45
C ASN A 379 -9.59 -27.19 27.24
N GLN A 380 -10.36 -27.27 28.33
CA GLN A 380 -11.76 -27.73 28.27
C GLN A 380 -12.67 -26.82 27.45
N GLU A 381 -12.36 -25.52 27.40
CA GLU A 381 -13.14 -24.51 26.66
C GLU A 381 -12.60 -24.30 25.23
N SER A 382 -11.47 -24.92 24.89
CA SER A 382 -10.78 -24.72 23.60
C SER A 382 -10.53 -23.23 23.28
N GLU A 383 -10.35 -22.41 24.32
CA GLU A 383 -10.11 -20.96 24.23
C GLU A 383 -8.61 -20.63 24.24
N TYR A 384 -8.17 -19.84 23.26
CA TYR A 384 -6.79 -19.41 23.12
C TYR A 384 -6.72 -17.90 22.94
N TYR A 385 -5.85 -17.25 23.70
CA TYR A 385 -5.49 -15.86 23.47
C TYR A 385 -4.14 -15.87 22.77
N LEU A 386 -4.08 -15.37 21.53
CA LEU A 386 -2.85 -15.35 20.73
C LEU A 386 -2.42 -13.90 20.49
N LYS A 387 -1.12 -13.62 20.58
CA LYS A 387 -0.60 -12.26 20.42
C LYS A 387 0.75 -12.24 19.72
N ILE A 388 0.87 -11.35 18.75
CA ILE A 388 2.10 -10.98 18.07
C ILE A 388 2.46 -9.55 18.50
N THR A 389 3.70 -9.35 18.95
CA THR A 389 4.24 -8.03 19.30
C THR A 389 5.36 -7.68 18.35
N ALA A 390 5.22 -6.59 17.60
CA ALA A 390 6.29 -6.00 16.78
C ALA A 390 7.10 -5.00 17.63
N ARG A 391 8.43 -5.12 17.59
CA ARG A 391 9.39 -4.27 18.30
C ARG A 391 10.46 -3.73 17.35
N GLY A 392 10.05 -3.15 16.23
CA GLY A 392 10.95 -2.71 15.18
C GLY A 392 11.46 -3.89 14.37
N ASP A 393 12.70 -4.31 14.63
CA ASP A 393 13.41 -5.39 13.94
C ASP A 393 13.09 -6.79 14.50
N GLU A 394 12.33 -6.88 15.59
CA GLU A 394 11.97 -8.15 16.24
C GLU A 394 10.46 -8.36 16.38
N TYR A 395 10.04 -9.63 16.37
CA TYR A 395 8.68 -10.05 16.70
C TYR A 395 8.68 -11.07 17.84
N ASP A 396 7.74 -10.88 18.78
CA ASP A 396 7.49 -11.83 19.86
C ASP A 396 6.11 -12.46 19.71
N PHE A 397 6.02 -13.74 20.04
CA PHE A 397 4.84 -14.57 19.96
C PHE A 397 4.50 -15.07 21.35
N SER A 398 3.30 -14.74 21.81
CA SER A 398 2.83 -15.09 23.14
C SER A 398 1.40 -15.61 23.09
N TYR A 399 1.06 -16.43 24.08
CA TYR A 399 -0.26 -17.00 24.22
C TYR A 399 -0.78 -16.90 25.65
N ALA A 400 -2.07 -17.12 25.85
CA ALA A 400 -2.64 -17.43 27.15
C ALA A 400 -3.76 -18.46 27.00
N LEU A 401 -3.94 -19.30 28.02
CA LEU A 401 -5.10 -20.20 28.16
C LEU A 401 -6.19 -19.61 29.06
N GLU A 402 -5.86 -18.53 29.76
CA GLU A 402 -6.78 -17.72 30.56
C GLU A 402 -6.51 -16.25 30.23
N GLU A 403 -7.57 -15.44 30.10
CA GLU A 403 -7.45 -14.05 29.68
C GLU A 403 -6.45 -13.28 30.56
N GLY A 404 -5.51 -12.58 29.92
CA GLY A 404 -4.51 -11.74 30.58
C GLY A 404 -3.28 -12.48 31.13
N ASN A 405 -3.29 -13.82 31.23
CA ASN A 405 -2.15 -14.61 31.72
C ASN A 405 -1.18 -14.99 30.60
N TRP A 406 -0.54 -13.99 30.00
CA TRP A 406 0.34 -14.15 28.85
C TRP A 406 1.64 -14.90 29.19
N GLN A 407 1.98 -15.90 28.37
CA GLN A 407 3.23 -16.65 28.37
C GLN A 407 3.94 -16.46 27.01
N PRO A 408 5.27 -16.25 27.00
CA PRO A 408 6.02 -16.22 25.75
C PRO A 408 6.15 -17.64 25.18
N LEU A 409 5.91 -17.81 23.89
CA LEU A 409 6.24 -19.04 23.15
C LEU A 409 7.55 -18.88 22.38
N TYR A 410 7.79 -17.68 21.83
CA TYR A 410 9.03 -17.33 21.15
C TYR A 410 9.25 -15.82 21.19
N GLU A 411 10.45 -15.36 21.53
CA GLU A 411 10.82 -13.95 21.59
C GLU A 411 12.02 -13.68 20.67
N GLY A 412 12.10 -12.47 20.13
CA GLY A 412 13.24 -12.04 19.30
C GLY A 412 13.29 -12.71 17.92
N ALA A 413 12.14 -12.97 17.29
CA ALA A 413 12.12 -13.45 15.92
C ALA A 413 12.59 -12.36 14.95
N ASP A 414 13.40 -12.74 13.97
CA ASP A 414 13.95 -11.87 12.93
C ASP A 414 12.85 -11.18 12.10
N GLY A 415 12.55 -9.93 12.43
CA GLY A 415 11.57 -9.11 11.73
C GLY A 415 12.01 -8.66 10.34
N THR A 416 13.29 -8.81 9.98
CA THR A 416 13.77 -8.42 8.65
C THR A 416 13.15 -9.26 7.55
N ILE A 417 12.71 -10.50 7.83
CA ILE A 417 12.06 -11.36 6.84
C ILE A 417 10.74 -10.76 6.32
N LEU A 418 10.11 -9.87 7.08
CA LEU A 418 8.85 -9.22 6.75
C LEU A 418 9.04 -7.85 6.10
N SER A 419 10.29 -7.40 5.93
CA SER A 419 10.61 -6.16 5.24
C SER A 419 10.57 -6.35 3.74
N THR A 420 10.05 -5.37 3.02
CA THR A 420 10.03 -5.34 1.54
C THR A 420 11.44 -5.54 0.95
N ASN A 421 12.50 -5.14 1.64
CA ASN A 421 13.88 -5.33 1.16
C ASN A 421 14.28 -6.81 1.05
N LYS A 422 13.69 -7.68 1.89
CA LYS A 422 14.01 -9.11 1.95
C LYS A 422 12.92 -9.94 1.27
N ALA A 423 11.67 -9.63 1.58
CA ALA A 423 10.53 -10.35 1.04
C ALA A 423 10.19 -9.96 -0.41
N GLY A 424 10.61 -8.77 -0.84
CA GLY A 424 10.27 -8.20 -2.13
C GLY A 424 8.86 -7.63 -2.19
N GLY A 425 8.41 -7.33 -3.41
CA GLY A 425 7.07 -6.80 -3.67
C GLY A 425 6.91 -5.33 -3.27
N PHE A 426 5.66 -4.92 -3.07
CA PHE A 426 5.26 -3.52 -2.93
C PHE A 426 4.31 -3.24 -1.76
N VAL A 427 4.16 -4.22 -0.86
CA VAL A 427 3.23 -4.22 0.28
C VAL A 427 4.00 -4.17 1.61
N GLY A 428 3.27 -4.02 2.71
CA GLY A 428 3.76 -4.17 4.08
C GLY A 428 3.15 -5.40 4.77
N THR A 429 3.57 -5.65 6.01
CA THR A 429 3.05 -6.73 6.85
C THR A 429 1.57 -6.53 7.21
N ILE A 430 0.82 -7.62 7.22
CA ILE A 430 -0.56 -7.70 7.67
C ILE A 430 -0.59 -8.64 8.88
N PHE A 431 -1.23 -8.21 9.97
CA PHE A 431 -1.60 -9.12 11.05
C PHE A 431 -2.95 -9.75 10.72
N GLY A 432 -3.00 -11.07 10.60
CA GLY A 432 -4.22 -11.73 10.12
C GLY A 432 -4.56 -13.02 10.85
N MET A 433 -5.85 -13.23 11.08
CA MET A 433 -6.39 -14.51 11.53
C MET A 433 -6.42 -15.46 10.34
N TYR A 434 -6.11 -16.73 10.59
CA TYR A 434 -5.97 -17.75 9.55
C TYR A 434 -6.53 -19.10 10.03
N ALA A 435 -7.21 -19.81 9.14
CA ALA A 435 -7.66 -21.19 9.36
C ALA A 435 -7.37 -22.06 8.12
N TYR A 436 -6.94 -23.30 8.33
CA TYR A 436 -6.58 -24.28 7.30
C TYR A 436 -7.02 -25.68 7.68
#